data_AF-A0A1W9V6H0-F1
#
_entry.id   AF-A0A1W9V6H0-F1
#
_cell.length_a   1.000
_cell.length_b   1.000
_cell.length_c   1.000
_cell.angle_alpha   90.00
_cell.angle_beta   90.00
_cell.angle_gamma   90.00
#
_symmetry.space_group_name_H-M   'P 1'
#
loop_
_entity.id
_entity.type
_entity.pdbx_description
1 polymer ?
#
loop_
_entity_poly.entity_id
_entity_poly.type
_entity_poly.pdbx_seq_one_letter_code
_entity_poly.pdbx_strand_id
1 'polypeptide(L)'
;MKLKAEIKKEIQSKQEKQLKRTLKLLSGSERRALTEFLQSGQAPGSKAFRNLKSNVQKSVLKLNLTSVEIMIKRVRNPISRFRFKMAKFSYENMLKSSAK
;
A
#
# COMPACT_ATOMS: atom_id res chain seq x y z
N MET A 1 6.19 19.71 -0.57
CA MET A 1 7.44 18.98 -0.92
C MET A 1 7.19 18.20 -2.20
N LYS A 2 7.73 18.60 -3.36
CA LYS A 2 7.57 17.84 -4.60
C LYS A 2 8.45 16.59 -4.55
N LEU A 3 7.84 15.42 -4.72
CA LEU A 3 8.53 14.13 -4.81
C LEU A 3 9.42 14.12 -6.05
N LYS A 4 10.72 13.82 -5.89
CA LYS A 4 11.67 13.73 -7.01
C LYS A 4 11.20 12.69 -8.02
N ALA A 5 11.36 12.96 -9.31
CA ALA A 5 10.91 12.08 -10.39
C ALA A 5 11.50 10.67 -10.28
N GLU A 6 12.76 10.54 -9.86
CA GLU A 6 13.43 9.26 -9.60
C GLU A 6 12.71 8.42 -8.54
N ILE A 7 12.28 9.04 -7.44
CA ILE A 7 11.58 8.37 -6.35
C ILE A 7 10.19 7.93 -6.84
N LYS A 8 9.50 8.77 -7.63
CA LYS A 8 8.21 8.40 -8.24
C LYS A 8 8.35 7.19 -9.15
N LYS A 9 9.38 7.15 -10.00
CA LYS A 9 9.67 6.03 -10.91
C LYS A 9 10.01 4.74 -10.14
N GLU A 10 10.78 4.85 -9.05
CA GLU A 10 11.08 3.70 -8.19
C GLU A 10 9.82 3.16 -7.51
N ILE A 11 8.98 4.04 -6.96
CA ILE A 11 7.69 3.67 -6.36
C ILE A 11 6.82 2.94 -7.39
N GLN A 12 6.63 3.55 -8.57
CA GLN A 12 5.81 2.96 -9.62
C GLN A 12 6.32 1.57 -10.03
N SER A 13 7.61 1.44 -10.33
CA SER A 13 8.19 0.16 -10.75
C SER A 13 8.05 -0.94 -9.68
N LYS A 14 8.22 -0.60 -8.41
CA LYS A 14 8.09 -1.55 -7.29
C LYS A 14 6.62 -1.89 -7.03
N GLN A 15 5.72 -0.92 -7.09
CA GLN A 15 4.28 -1.14 -6.96
C GLN A 15 3.73 -2.01 -8.09
N GLU A 16 4.15 -1.79 -9.34
CA GLU A 16 3.74 -2.63 -10.48
C GLU A 16 4.20 -4.09 -10.31
N LYS A 17 5.45 -4.30 -9.88
CA LYS A 17 5.97 -5.64 -9.59
C LYS A 17 5.18 -6.30 -8.45
N GLN A 18 4.87 -5.56 -7.39
CA GLN A 18 4.09 -6.06 -6.26
C GLN A 18 2.65 -6.38 -6.68
N LEU A 19 2.01 -5.50 -7.47
CA LEU A 19 0.65 -5.69 -7.97
C LEU A 19 0.56 -6.94 -8.85
N LYS A 20 1.50 -7.14 -9.77
CA LYS A 20 1.56 -8.36 -10.60
C LYS A 20 1.64 -9.62 -9.76
N ARG A 21 2.43 -9.64 -8.68
CA ARG A 21 2.53 -10.78 -7.76
C ARG A 21 1.24 -10.99 -6.98
N THR A 22 0.65 -9.92 -6.48
CA THR A 22 -0.60 -9.95 -5.73
C THR A 22 -1.75 -10.46 -6.59
N LEU A 23 -1.91 -9.97 -7.82
CA LEU A 23 -3.00 -10.40 -8.72
C LEU A 23 -2.94 -11.90 -9.02
N LYS A 24 -1.75 -12.52 -9.09
CA LYS A 24 -1.60 -13.97 -9.27
C LYS A 24 -2.21 -14.79 -8.14
N LEU A 25 -2.26 -14.24 -6.93
CA LEU A 25 -2.77 -14.91 -5.73
C LEU A 25 -4.26 -14.66 -5.48
N LEU A 26 -4.87 -13.72 -6.20
CA LEU A 26 -6.27 -13.35 -6.03
C LEU A 26 -7.16 -14.05 -7.05
N SER A 27 -8.35 -14.44 -6.61
CA SER A 27 -9.45 -14.91 -7.46
C SER A 27 -10.02 -13.78 -8.33
N GLY A 28 -10.81 -14.13 -9.35
CA GLY A 28 -11.38 -13.14 -10.28
C GLY A 28 -12.20 -12.04 -9.59
N SER A 29 -13.02 -12.39 -8.60
CA SER A 29 -13.82 -11.42 -7.83
C SER A 29 -12.95 -10.54 -6.93
N GLU A 30 -11.91 -11.09 -6.31
CA GLU A 30 -10.96 -10.34 -5.49
C GLU A 30 -10.10 -9.37 -6.31
N ARG A 31 -9.73 -9.75 -7.54
CA ARG A 31 -9.02 -8.85 -8.47
C ARG A 31 -9.88 -7.63 -8.82
N ARG A 32 -11.17 -7.83 -9.11
CA ARG A 32 -12.10 -6.72 -9.39
C ARG A 32 -12.22 -5.79 -8.20
N ALA A 33 -12.48 -6.35 -7.01
CA ALA A 33 -12.57 -5.58 -5.77
C ALA A 33 -11.28 -4.79 -5.45
N LEU A 34 -10.10 -5.38 -5.70
CA LEU A 34 -8.82 -4.66 -5.55
C LEU A 34 -8.73 -3.48 -6.52
N THR A 35 -9.03 -3.69 -7.80
CA THR A 35 -8.96 -2.65 -8.83
C THR A 35 -9.94 -1.51 -8.54
N GLU A 36 -11.20 -1.84 -8.22
CA GLU A 36 -12.23 -0.86 -7.85
C GLU A 36 -11.79 -0.03 -6.63
N PHE A 37 -11.26 -0.69 -5.60
CA PHE A 37 -10.74 0.02 -4.43
C PHE A 37 -9.59 0.96 -4.79
N LEU A 38 -8.62 0.51 -5.60
CA LEU A 38 -7.49 1.34 -6.02
C LEU A 38 -7.93 2.55 -6.87
N GLN A 39 -8.95 2.38 -7.72
CA GLN A 39 -9.52 3.45 -8.54
C GLN A 39 -10.35 4.44 -7.72
N SER A 40 -10.98 3.98 -6.64
CA SER A 40 -11.81 4.83 -5.77
C SER A 40 -11.05 5.93 -5.03
N GLY A 41 -9.71 5.83 -4.96
CA GLY A 41 -8.87 6.77 -4.21
C GLY A 41 -9.06 6.70 -2.68
N GLN A 42 -9.82 5.73 -2.17
CA GLN A 42 -10.07 5.57 -0.74
C GLN A 42 -8.81 5.13 0.00
N ALA A 43 -8.64 5.63 1.22
CA ALA A 43 -7.48 5.30 2.05
C ALA A 43 -7.62 3.92 2.71
N PRO A 44 -6.49 3.22 2.97
CA PRO A 44 -6.49 2.09 3.89
C PRO A 44 -7.04 2.50 5.26
N GLY A 45 -7.91 1.68 5.85
CA GLY A 45 -8.59 1.97 7.11
C GLY A 45 -9.96 2.66 6.99
N SER A 46 -10.34 3.13 5.79
CA SER A 46 -11.68 3.65 5.48
C SER A 46 -12.79 2.59 5.63
N LYS A 47 -14.05 3.02 5.65
CA LYS A 47 -15.20 2.10 5.64
C LYS A 47 -15.18 1.18 4.40
N ALA A 48 -14.87 1.75 3.24
CA ALA A 48 -14.71 0.98 2.00
C ALA A 48 -13.62 -0.09 2.13
N PHE A 49 -12.48 0.24 2.74
CA PHE A 49 -11.40 -0.72 3.00
C PHE A 49 -11.83 -1.85 3.93
N ARG A 50 -12.51 -1.52 5.03
CA ARG A 50 -12.96 -2.51 6.04
C ARG A 50 -13.97 -3.50 5.47
N ASN A 51 -14.74 -3.09 4.47
CA ASN A 51 -15.71 -3.94 3.78
C ASN A 51 -15.06 -4.91 2.78
N LEU A 52 -13.79 -4.75 2.44
CA LEU A 52 -13.08 -5.67 1.55
C LEU A 52 -12.82 -7.01 2.25
N LYS A 53 -12.73 -8.08 1.46
CA LYS A 53 -12.25 -9.39 1.96
C LYS A 53 -10.82 -9.28 2.48
N SER A 54 -10.47 -10.07 3.49
CA SER A 54 -9.13 -10.09 4.13
C SER A 54 -7.99 -10.16 3.11
N ASN A 55 -8.07 -11.02 2.09
CA ASN A 55 -7.04 -11.13 1.05
C ASN A 55 -6.84 -9.84 0.25
N VAL A 56 -7.94 -9.12 -0.02
CA VAL A 56 -7.91 -7.84 -0.75
C VAL A 56 -7.38 -6.74 0.17
N GLN A 57 -7.77 -6.71 1.44
CA GLN A 57 -7.20 -5.80 2.44
C GLN A 57 -5.68 -5.97 2.55
N LYS A 58 -5.20 -7.21 2.70
CA LYS A 58 -3.76 -7.55 2.73
C LYS A 58 -3.04 -7.06 1.48
N SER A 59 -3.69 -7.20 0.33
CA SER A 59 -3.17 -6.77 -0.97
C SER A 59 -2.98 -5.25 -1.04
N VAL A 60 -3.99 -4.48 -0.63
CA VAL A 60 -3.94 -3.02 -0.53
C VAL A 60 -2.85 -2.58 0.45
N LEU A 61 -2.77 -3.20 1.63
CA LEU A 61 -1.78 -2.86 2.65
C LEU A 61 -0.35 -3.12 2.17
N LYS A 62 -0.09 -4.26 1.50
CA LYS A 62 1.24 -4.57 0.92
C LYS A 62 1.67 -3.57 -0.15
N LEU A 63 0.74 -3.13 -1.01
CA LEU A 63 1.02 -2.10 -2.02
C LEU A 63 1.38 -0.75 -1.38
N ASN A 64 0.69 -0.37 -0.31
CA ASN A 64 0.97 0.87 0.43
C ASN A 64 2.29 0.79 1.21
N LEU A 65 2.56 -0.34 1.86
CA LEU A 65 3.82 -0.58 2.57
C LEU A 65 5.02 -0.45 1.64
N THR A 66 4.93 -0.99 0.41
CA THR A 66 6.00 -0.89 -0.60
C THR A 66 6.39 0.58 -0.85
N SER A 67 5.40 1.47 -1.01
CA SER A 67 5.65 2.90 -1.21
C SER A 67 6.25 3.57 0.03
N VAL A 68 5.72 3.27 1.22
CA VAL A 68 6.21 3.84 2.48
C VAL A 68 7.67 3.44 2.73
N GLU A 69 8.06 2.20 2.45
CA GLU A 69 9.44 1.74 2.63
C GLU A 69 10.43 2.47 1.72
N ILE A 70 10.03 2.74 0.46
CA ILE A 70 10.84 3.54 -0.46
C ILE A 70 10.96 4.97 0.05
N MET A 71 9.86 5.56 0.55
CA MET A 71 9.86 6.90 1.14
C MET A 71 10.80 6.99 2.36
N ILE A 72 10.76 6.01 3.28
CA ILE A 72 11.67 5.98 4.44
C ILE A 72 13.13 5.94 4.01
N LYS A 73 13.46 5.20 2.94
CA LYS A 73 14.83 5.08 2.42
C LYS A 73 15.32 6.35 1.72
N ARG A 74 14.44 7.05 1.01
CA ARG A 74 14.80 8.18 0.13
C ARG A 74 14.66 9.56 0.77
N VAL A 75 13.81 9.70 1.79
CA VAL A 75 13.56 10.98 2.45
C VAL A 75 14.68 11.31 3.43
N ARG A 76 15.38 12.43 3.17
CA ARG A 76 16.45 12.94 4.03
C ARG A 76 15.93 13.69 5.26
N ASN A 77 14.76 14.33 5.17
CA ASN A 77 14.19 15.11 6.27
C ASN A 77 13.77 14.17 7.43
N PRO A 78 14.24 14.41 8.66
CA PRO A 78 13.99 13.51 9.79
C PRO A 78 12.51 13.49 10.23
N ILE A 79 11.82 14.64 10.19
CA ILE A 79 10.40 14.75 10.55
C ILE A 79 9.55 13.93 9.56
N SER A 80 9.73 14.16 8.27
CA SER A 80 9.03 13.40 7.23
C SER A 80 9.36 11.91 7.32
N ARG A 81 10.62 11.54 7.58
CA ARG A 81 11.03 10.15 7.77
C ARG A 81 10.33 9.51 8.96
N PHE A 82 10.21 10.21 10.09
CA PHE A 82 9.46 9.76 11.25
C PHE A 82 7.98 9.53 10.91
N ARG A 83 7.34 10.46 10.19
CA ARG A 83 5.94 10.30 9.73
C ARG A 83 5.77 9.04 8.88
N PHE A 84 6.70 8.76 7.97
CA PHE A 84 6.66 7.52 7.18
C PHE A 84 6.91 6.27 8.02
N LYS A 85 7.78 6.31 9.03
CA LYS A 85 7.95 5.20 9.99
C LYS A 85 6.64 4.92 10.75
N MET A 86 5.94 5.96 11.20
CA MET A 86 4.62 5.79 11.85
C MET A 86 3.57 5.22 10.89
N ALA A 87 3.56 5.67 9.63
CA ALA A 87 2.69 5.08 8.61
C ALA A 87 3.00 3.60 8.37
N LYS A 88 4.29 3.23 8.30
CA LYS A 88 4.72 1.83 8.18
C LYS A 88 4.19 1.00 9.35
N PHE A 89 4.41 1.46 10.59
CA PHE A 89 3.93 0.78 11.79
C PHE A 89 2.40 0.61 11.80
N SER A 90 1.66 1.65 11.41
CA SER A 90 0.20 1.60 11.31
C SER A 90 -0.26 0.53 10.31
N TYR A 91 0.33 0.50 9.10
CA TYR A 91 0.00 -0.51 8.09
C TYR A 91 0.41 -1.94 8.49
N GLU A 92 1.54 -2.10 9.17
CA GLU A 92 1.96 -3.41 9.71
C GLU A 92 0.97 -3.92 10.77
N ASN A 93 0.48 -3.04 11.65
CA ASN A 93 -0.55 -3.41 12.63
C ASN A 93 -1.87 -3.79 11.95
N MET A 94 -2.32 -3.01 10.95
CA MET A 94 -3.51 -3.37 10.17
C MET A 94 -3.33 -4.70 9.45
N LEU A 95 -2.12 -5.00 8.94
CA LEU A 95 -1.84 -6.25 8.24
C LEU A 95 -1.91 -7.46 9.20
N LYS A 96 -1.41 -7.30 10.43
CA LYS A 96 -1.54 -8.32 11.48
C LYS A 96 -3.00 -8.54 11.87
N SER A 97 -3.78 -7.46 12.01
CA SER A 97 -5.22 -7.56 12.32
C SER A 97 -6.03 -8.20 11.20
N SER A 98 -5.69 -7.92 9.94
CA SER A 98 -6.33 -8.51 8.76
C SER A 98 -5.96 -10.00 8.57
N ALA A 99 -4.91 -10.49 9.25
CA ALA A 99 -4.47 -11.88 9.19
C ALA A 99 -5.16 -12.80 10.21
N LYS A 100 -5.82 -12.23 11.23
CA LYS A 100 -6.79 -12.95 12.08
C LYS A 100 -8.13 -13.06 11.37
#